data_AF-A0A3M6JV92-F1
#
_entry.id   AF-A0A3M6JV92-F1
#
_cell.length_a   1.000
_cell.length_b   1.000
_cell.length_c   1.000
_cell.angle_alpha   90.00
_cell.angle_beta   90.00
_cell.angle_gamma   90.00
#
_symmetry.space_group_name_H-M   'P 1'
#
loop_
_entity.id
_entity.type
_entity.pdbx_description
1 polymer ?
#
loop_
_entity_poly.entity_id
_entity_poly.type
_entity_poly.pdbx_seq_one_letter_code
_entity_poly.pdbx_strand_id
1 'polypeptide(L)' 'MSDPSKSKLKISEIIVKGTIMATILTVPSLIAFLITWTVLDNLINAAIVGGIVHFIAMGFSLKISKKILVKK' A
#
# COMPACT_ATOMS: atom_id res chain seq x y z
N MET A 1 34.33 -0.79 1.04
CA MET A 1 34.27 -1.49 -0.26
C MET A 1 32.81 -1.66 -0.64
N SER A 2 32.29 -0.86 -1.58
CA SER A 2 30.93 -1.02 -2.11
C SER A 2 30.91 -2.21 -3.07
N ASP A 3 30.20 -3.25 -2.69
CA ASP A 3 30.05 -4.52 -3.41
C ASP A 3 29.52 -4.29 -4.86
N PRO A 4 30.26 -4.69 -5.91
CA PRO A 4 29.94 -4.38 -7.31
C PRO A 4 28.79 -5.23 -7.90
N SER A 5 28.13 -6.06 -7.10
CA SER A 5 27.04 -6.95 -7.55
C SER A 5 25.62 -6.39 -7.41
N LYS A 6 25.44 -5.12 -7.02
CA LYS A 6 24.13 -4.44 -7.08
C LYS A 6 23.78 -4.09 -8.54
N SER A 7 23.17 -5.06 -9.23
CA SER A 7 22.36 -4.79 -10.43
C SER A 7 21.53 -3.53 -10.18
N LYS A 8 21.77 -2.46 -10.96
CA LYS A 8 20.96 -1.24 -10.89
C LYS A 8 19.51 -1.66 -11.13
N LEU A 9 18.66 -1.54 -10.10
CA LEU A 9 17.22 -1.78 -10.24
C LEU A 9 16.71 -1.01 -11.46
N LYS A 10 16.11 -1.72 -12.41
CA LYS A 10 15.53 -1.09 -13.59
C LYS A 10 14.39 -0.19 -13.12
N ILE A 11 14.26 1.00 -13.71
CA ILE A 11 13.19 1.97 -13.38
C ILE A 11 11.82 1.30 -13.47
N SER A 12 11.61 0.41 -14.44
CA SER A 12 10.39 -0.40 -14.57
C SER A 12 10.09 -1.24 -13.33
N GLU A 13 11.10 -1.81 -12.68
CA GLU A 13 10.96 -2.65 -11.51
C GLU A 13 10.58 -1.83 -10.27
N ILE A 14 11.13 -0.61 -10.17
CA ILE A 14 10.77 0.35 -9.13
C ILE A 14 9.32 0.78 -9.29
N ILE A 15 8.90 1.10 -10.52
CA ILE A 15 7.51 1.48 -10.82
C ILE A 15 6.57 0.34 -10.44
N VAL A 16 6.84 -0.89 -10.91
CA VAL A 16 5.97 -2.05 -10.63
C VAL A 16 5.86 -2.31 -9.12
N LYS A 17 6.99 -2.33 -8.39
CA LYS A 17 6.97 -2.55 -6.94
C LYS A 17 6.26 -1.40 -6.20
N GLY A 18 6.46 -0.16 -6.64
CA GLY A 18 5.79 1.02 -6.10
C GLY A 18 4.28 1.02 -6.34
N THR A 19 3.83 0.66 -7.55
CA THR A 19 2.41 0.52 -7.88
C THR A 19 1.77 -0.57 -7.04
N ILE A 20 2.41 -1.73 -6.88
CA ILE A 20 1.89 -2.82 -6.03
C ILE A 20 1.71 -2.34 -4.58
N MET A 21 2.68 -1.60 -4.02
CA MET A 21 2.54 -1.01 -2.68
C MET A 21 1.38 -0.03 -2.60
N ALA A 22 1.29 0.87 -3.58
CA ALA A 22 0.24 1.89 -3.63
C ALA A 22 -1.14 1.23 -3.71
N THR A 23 -1.32 0.22 -4.57
CA THR A 23 -2.58 -0.52 -4.72
C THR A 23 -2.98 -1.24 -3.43
N ILE A 24 -2.05 -1.92 -2.76
CA ILE A 24 -2.33 -2.62 -1.49
C ILE A 24 -2.75 -1.64 -0.39
N LEU A 25 -2.26 -0.39 -0.45
CA LEU A 25 -2.63 0.65 0.50
C LEU A 25 -3.97 1.30 0.15
N THR A 26 -4.17 1.74 -1.09
CA THR A 26 -5.31 2.58 -1.48
C THR A 26 -6.58 1.79 -1.74
N VAL A 27 -6.50 0.60 -2.37
CA VAL A 27 -7.69 -0.19 -2.70
C VAL A 27 -8.52 -0.56 -1.46
N PRO A 28 -7.97 -1.18 -0.40
CA PRO A 28 -8.76 -1.52 0.78
C PRO A 28 -9.28 -0.29 1.53
N SER A 29 -8.50 0.79 1.62
CA SER A 29 -8.96 2.05 2.22
C SER A 29 -10.14 2.66 1.47
N LEU A 30 -10.05 2.70 0.13
CA LEU A 30 -11.08 3.29 -0.71
C LEU A 30 -12.36 2.47 -0.66
N ILE A 31 -12.25 1.13 -0.70
CA ILE A 31 -13.41 0.24 -0.57
C ILE A 31 -14.08 0.45 0.80
N ALA A 32 -13.32 0.45 1.89
CA ALA A 32 -13.87 0.66 3.24
C ALA A 32 -14.53 2.04 3.39
N PHE A 33 -13.91 3.08 2.82
CA PHE A 33 -14.49 4.43 2.80
C PHE A 33 -15.82 4.47 2.04
N LEU A 34 -15.86 3.94 0.82
CA LEU A 34 -17.06 3.96 -0.03
C LEU A 34 -18.21 3.14 0.59
N ILE A 35 -17.91 1.97 1.14
CA ILE A 35 -18.92 1.15 1.83
C ILE A 35 -19.45 1.89 3.06
N THR A 36 -18.56 2.45 3.88
CA THR A 36 -19.00 3.15 5.10
C THR A 36 -19.82 4.39 4.75
N TRP A 37 -19.43 5.13 3.73
CA TRP A 37 -20.18 6.31 3.28
C TRP A 37 -21.57 5.93 2.78
N THR A 38 -21.68 4.90 1.95
CA THR A 38 -22.98 4.45 1.39
C THR A 38 -23.92 3.85 2.42
N VAL A 39 -23.42 3.31 3.52
CA VAL A 39 -24.27 2.69 4.57
C VAL A 39 -24.61 3.67 5.70
N LEU A 40 -23.69 4.56 6.08
CA LEU A 40 -23.88 5.46 7.22
C LEU A 40 -24.31 6.88 6.80
N ASP A 41 -24.29 7.20 5.50
CA ASP A 41 -24.54 8.54 4.93
C ASP A 41 -23.75 9.68 5.61
N ASN A 42 -22.66 9.33 6.29
CA ASN A 42 -21.86 10.26 7.07
C ASN A 42 -20.40 10.22 6.59
N LEU A 43 -20.01 11.29 5.90
CA LEU A 43 -18.67 11.49 5.33
C LEU A 43 -17.56 11.49 6.40
N ILE A 44 -17.83 12.04 7.58
CA ILE A 44 -16.84 12.10 8.67
C ILE A 44 -16.58 10.69 9.20
N ASN A 45 -17.64 9.91 9.44
CA ASN A 45 -17.49 8.53 9.91
C ASN A 45 -16.80 7.66 8.85
N ALA A 46 -17.14 7.84 7.57
CA ALA A 46 -16.47 7.16 6.46
C ALA A 46 -14.96 7.49 6.40
N ALA A 47 -14.58 8.75 6.60
CA ALA A 47 -13.19 9.18 6.63
C ALA A 47 -12.41 8.55 7.80
N ILE A 48 -13.01 8.49 8.99
CA ILE A 48 -12.40 7.85 10.18
C ILE A 48 -12.17 6.36 9.91
N VAL A 49 -13.19 5.64 9.43
CA VAL A 49 -13.08 4.20 9.13
C VAL A 49 -12.08 3.95 8.01
N GLY A 50 -12.14 4.71 6.92
CA GLY A 50 -11.17 4.64 5.82
C GLY A 50 -9.74 4.89 6.29
N GLY A 51 -9.55 5.85 7.19
CA GLY A 51 -8.27 6.15 7.83
C GLY A 51 -7.74 4.97 8.66
N ILE A 52 -8.57 4.36 9.51
CA ILE A 52 -8.20 3.16 10.29
C ILE A 52 -7.75 2.03 9.35
N VAL A 53 -8.53 1.76 8.30
CA VAL A 53 -8.20 0.72 7.32
C VAL A 53 -6.91 1.06 6.55
N HIS A 54 -6.64 2.33 6.28
CA HIS A 54 -5.39 2.79 5.67
C HIS A 54 -4.16 2.48 6.53
N PHE A 55 -4.23 2.76 7.83
CA PHE A 55 -3.14 2.43 8.76
C PHE A 55 -2.90 0.94 8.88
N ILE A 56 -3.97 0.13 8.88
CA ILE A 56 -3.86 -1.33 8.86
C ILE A 56 -3.18 -1.79 7.57
N ALA A 57 -3.65 -1.31 6.42
CA ALA A 57 -3.08 -1.63 5.11
C ALA A 57 -1.60 -1.21 5.00
N MET A 58 -1.23 -0.08 5.60
CA MET A 58 0.17 0.36 5.70
C MET A 58 1.03 -0.60 6.54
N GLY A 59 0.51 -1.09 7.67
CA GLY A 59 1.20 -2.12 8.45
C GLY A 59 1.41 -3.42 7.66
N PHE A 60 0.41 -3.83 6.87
CA PHE A 60 0.51 -4.99 5.98
C PHE A 60 1.45 -4.76 4.78
N SER A 61 1.43 -3.56 4.18
CA SER A 61 2.28 -3.24 3.03
C SER A 61 3.75 -3.31 3.38
N LEU A 62 4.15 -2.92 4.60
CA LEU A 62 5.53 -3.07 5.09
C LEU A 62 5.95 -4.54 5.21
N LYS A 63 5.06 -5.42 5.70
CA LYS A 63 5.31 -6.86 5.76
C LYS A 63 5.46 -7.48 4.37
N ILE A 64 4.59 -7.08 3.43
CA ILE A 64 4.62 -7.56 2.05
C ILE A 64 5.83 -7.00 1.29
N SER A 65 6.21 -5.75 1.57
CA SER A 65 7.35 -5.05 0.97
C SER A 65 8.63 -5.79 1.21
N LYS A 66 8.87 -6.24 2.45
CA LYS A 66 10.02 -7.07 2.76
C LYS A 66 10.07 -8.35 1.93
N LYS A 67 8.95 -9.02 1.67
CA LYS A 67 8.93 -10.23 0.82
C LYS A 67 9.18 -9.93 -0.66
N ILE A 68 8.70 -8.81 -1.18
CA ILE A 68 8.84 -8.41 -2.60
C ILE A 68 10.22 -7.76 -2.90
N LEU A 69 10.80 -7.07 -1.92
CA LEU A 69 12.13 -6.44 -2.03
C LEU A 69 13.29 -7.38 -1.71
N VAL A 70 13.09 -8.41 -0.86
CA VAL A 70 14.17 -9.34 -0.46
C VAL A 70 14.41 -10.46 -1.48
N LYS A 71 13.52 -10.65 -2.47
CA LYS A 71 13.80 -11.57 -3.57
C LYS A 71 14.85 -10.94 -4.50
N LYS A 72 16.11 -11.26 -4.23
CA LYS A 72 17.31 -10.92 -5.01
C LYS A 72 17.32 -11.69 -6.33
#